data_AF-A0A268P5N4-F1
#
_entry.id   AF-A0A268P5N4-F1
#
_cell.length_a   1.000
_cell.length_b   1.000
_cell.length_c   1.000
_cell.angle_alpha   90.00
_cell.angle_beta   90.00
_cell.angle_gamma   90.00
#
_symmetry.space_group_name_H-M   'P 1'
#
loop_
_entity.id
_entity.type
_entity.pdbx_description
1 polymer ?
#
loop_
_entity_poly.entity_id
_entity_poly.type
_entity_poly.pdbx_seq_one_letter_code
_entity_poly.pdbx_strand_id
1 'polypeptide(L)'
;MDRKEAQQLVGQLLIVDLGVDGVYLGELVNVVTEPKKPWRGEVRIFSVLSLPDSIFRDDTIALHEVPYDEGDIDLFRSQQLKRRPQQIQIEPYLDSVLTDLKRRYIRLKNDVSAPSAELEALEVYIKTLTSQKRRTERTKGHNAGNDEAPFYNEYTFHFRDNHYVLVDSKGESLYLTPSHFEYVWHQQGKLVSGRYEGDGVFVRDNGVRYIPEENSVMLIDQKQFDPYYILRKELDPVALQGFEYNLQLHDVSHRDLIHCYNSLLEQLLNRENETSFQGVNFLTFQTDEHFVLVQHHFKRNLTFESGQPVYDRFEFTTDKGKRTISLYTNAFRF
;
A
#
# COMPACT_ATOMS: atom_id res chain seq x y z
N MET A 1 0.63 26.25 29.86
CA MET A 1 -0.74 26.78 29.94
C MET A 1 -1.35 26.37 31.27
N ASP A 2 -2.23 27.19 31.83
CA ASP A 2 -2.97 26.83 33.04
C ASP A 2 -4.26 26.04 32.73
N ARG A 3 -4.95 25.58 33.78
CA ARG A 3 -6.20 24.79 33.63
C ARG A 3 -7.31 25.55 32.90
N LYS A 4 -7.47 26.85 33.18
CA LYS A 4 -8.56 27.65 32.60
C LYS A 4 -8.29 27.88 31.13
N GLU A 5 -7.04 28.17 30.78
CA GLU A 5 -6.59 28.26 29.41
C GLU A 5 -6.80 26.95 28.65
N ALA A 6 -6.42 25.80 29.24
CA ALA A 6 -6.61 24.50 28.61
C ALA A 6 -8.09 24.22 28.30
N GLN A 7 -9.00 24.55 29.23
CA GLN A 7 -10.44 24.36 29.03
C GLN A 7 -10.99 25.16 27.84
N GLN A 8 -10.42 26.34 27.56
CA GLN A 8 -10.79 27.18 26.42
C GLN A 8 -10.25 26.67 25.08
N LEU A 9 -9.25 25.79 25.13
CA LEU A 9 -8.58 25.23 23.95
C LEU A 9 -9.14 23.85 23.56
N VAL A 10 -10.18 23.36 24.24
CA VAL A 10 -10.87 22.12 23.85
C VAL A 10 -11.44 22.30 22.43
N GLY A 11 -11.24 21.28 21.58
CA GLY A 11 -11.52 21.30 20.15
C GLY A 11 -10.44 21.99 19.30
N GLN A 12 -9.34 22.47 19.90
CA GLN A 12 -8.24 23.08 19.16
C GLN A 12 -7.02 22.16 19.06
N LEU A 13 -6.23 22.35 18.00
CA LEU A 13 -4.97 21.65 17.79
C LEU A 13 -3.86 22.18 18.70
N LEU A 14 -3.26 21.29 19.46
CA LEU A 14 -2.11 21.51 20.33
C LEU A 14 -0.91 20.69 19.85
N ILE A 15 0.27 21.14 20.25
CA ILE A 15 1.50 20.36 20.12
C ILE A 15 1.59 19.42 21.31
N VAL A 16 1.80 18.14 21.02
CA VAL A 16 2.14 17.10 21.99
C VAL A 16 3.64 16.81 21.84
N ASP A 17 4.42 17.24 22.82
CA ASP A 17 5.87 17.08 22.83
C ASP A 17 6.27 15.97 23.79
N LEU A 18 6.72 14.85 23.24
CA LEU A 18 7.16 13.67 23.99
C LEU A 18 8.69 13.56 24.03
N GLY A 19 9.41 14.57 23.53
CA GLY A 19 10.86 14.56 23.45
C GLY A 19 11.38 13.49 22.49
N VAL A 20 12.04 12.47 23.03
CA VAL A 20 12.69 11.41 22.23
C VAL A 20 11.69 10.52 21.50
N ASP A 21 10.45 10.45 22.01
CA ASP A 21 9.36 9.64 21.44
C ASP A 21 8.55 10.42 20.37
N GLY A 22 9.11 11.53 19.90
CA GLY A 22 8.55 12.35 18.82
C GLY A 22 7.72 13.53 19.30
N VAL A 23 7.30 14.33 18.32
CA VAL A 23 6.47 15.52 18.52
C VAL A 23 5.30 15.45 17.56
N TYR A 24 4.09 15.64 18.07
CA TYR A 24 2.86 15.46 17.34
C TYR A 24 1.99 16.72 17.41
N LEU A 25 1.03 16.78 16.49
CA LEU A 25 -0.08 17.69 16.56
C LEU A 25 -1.35 16.89 16.82
N GLY A 26 -2.14 17.33 17.79
CA GLY A 26 -3.39 16.66 18.14
C GLY A 26 -4.45 17.61 18.64
N GLU A 27 -5.71 17.23 18.47
CA GLU A 27 -6.89 17.96 18.93
C GLU A 27 -7.14 17.68 20.41
N LEU A 28 -7.20 18.73 21.24
CA LEU A 28 -7.56 18.58 22.65
C LEU A 28 -9.06 18.24 22.77
N VAL A 29 -9.38 16.97 23.05
CA VAL A 29 -10.76 16.49 23.18
C VAL A 29 -11.33 16.85 24.55
N ASN A 30 -10.52 16.73 25.60
CA ASN A 30 -10.99 16.96 26.96
C ASN A 30 -9.86 17.38 27.90
N VAL A 31 -10.22 18.03 29.03
CA VAL A 31 -9.30 18.41 30.10
C VAL A 31 -9.71 17.68 31.38
N VAL A 32 -8.87 16.74 31.80
CA VAL A 32 -9.07 15.94 33.01
C VAL A 32 -8.39 16.61 34.19
N THR A 33 -9.16 16.86 35.26
CA THR A 33 -8.66 17.50 36.47
C THR A 33 -9.01 16.69 37.71
N GLU A 34 -8.00 16.05 38.29
CA GLU A 34 -8.13 15.34 39.56
C GLU A 34 -7.76 16.24 40.75
N PRO A 35 -8.39 16.06 41.92
CA PRO A 35 -8.02 16.80 43.12
C PRO A 35 -6.52 16.67 43.43
N LYS A 36 -5.85 17.80 43.67
CA LYS A 36 -4.43 17.90 44.05
C LYS A 36 -3.43 17.35 43.02
N LYS A 37 -3.83 17.14 41.76
CA LYS A 37 -2.91 16.75 40.67
C LYS A 37 -2.88 17.81 39.57
N PRO A 38 -1.76 17.93 38.82
CA PRO A 38 -1.74 18.68 37.58
C PRO A 38 -2.81 18.19 36.62
N TRP A 39 -3.38 19.09 35.82
CA TRP A 39 -4.36 18.71 34.82
C TRP A 39 -3.70 17.89 33.69
N ARG A 40 -4.51 17.07 33.02
CA ARG A 40 -4.13 16.27 31.86
C ARG A 40 -5.06 16.56 30.71
N GLY A 41 -4.56 16.54 29.49
CA GLY A 41 -5.37 16.69 28.28
C GLY A 41 -5.56 15.34 27.62
N GLU A 42 -6.81 14.99 27.33
CA GLU A 42 -7.12 13.90 26.40
C GLU A 42 -7.02 14.47 24.99
N VAL A 43 -6.11 13.95 24.19
CA VAL A 43 -5.77 14.52 22.88
C VAL A 43 -5.88 13.44 21.82
N ARG A 44 -6.56 13.78 20.71
CA ARG A 44 -6.63 12.97 19.50
C ARG A 44 -5.49 13.34 18.56
N ILE A 45 -4.62 12.42 18.21
CA ILE A 45 -3.49 12.65 17.31
C ILE A 45 -3.99 12.87 15.88
N PHE A 46 -3.41 13.88 15.23
CA PHE A 46 -3.78 14.30 13.89
C PHE A 46 -2.59 14.25 12.92
N SER A 47 -1.40 14.70 13.36
CA SER A 47 -0.21 14.70 12.52
C SER A 47 1.08 14.57 13.32
N VAL A 48 2.17 14.28 12.63
CA VAL A 48 3.53 14.18 13.18
C VAL A 48 4.32 15.44 12.82
N LEU A 49 4.90 16.11 13.81
CA LEU A 49 5.82 17.22 13.58
C LEU A 49 7.27 16.76 13.51
N SER A 50 7.63 15.75 14.31
CA SER A 50 8.92 15.07 14.33
C SER A 50 8.74 13.61 14.71
N LEU A 51 9.31 12.70 13.93
CA LEU A 51 9.34 11.27 14.26
C LEU A 51 10.34 11.00 15.41
N PRO A 52 10.14 9.93 16.19
CA PRO A 52 11.10 9.49 17.20
C PRO A 52 12.43 9.11 16.55
N ASP A 53 13.56 9.42 17.19
CA ASP A 53 14.86 8.96 16.68
C ASP A 53 15.04 7.43 16.81
N SER A 54 14.29 6.81 17.72
CA SER A 54 14.37 5.37 18.02
C SER A 54 13.96 4.46 16.86
N ILE A 55 13.19 4.96 15.90
CA ILE A 55 12.72 4.18 14.74
C ILE A 55 13.79 4.01 13.66
N PHE A 56 14.91 4.74 13.76
CA PHE A 56 16.03 4.67 12.82
C PHE A 56 17.14 3.83 13.44
N ARG A 57 17.17 2.53 13.15
CA ARG A 57 18.16 1.58 13.72
C ARG A 57 18.73 0.67 12.65
N ASP A 58 20.03 0.43 12.72
CA ASP A 58 20.74 -0.59 11.94
C ASP A 58 20.37 -0.57 10.45
N ASP A 59 20.41 0.63 9.85
CA ASP A 59 20.09 0.88 8.44
C ASP A 59 18.63 0.55 8.03
N THR A 60 17.72 0.45 9.00
CA THR A 60 16.29 0.22 8.79
C THR A 60 15.42 1.29 9.44
N ILE A 61 14.21 1.47 8.93
CA ILE A 61 13.21 2.40 9.47
C ILE A 61 12.02 1.59 9.97
N ALA A 62 11.78 1.63 11.27
CA ALA A 62 10.72 0.91 11.95
C ALA A 62 9.52 1.83 12.21
N LEU A 63 8.80 2.24 11.16
CA LEU A 63 7.63 3.14 11.31
C LEU A 63 6.52 2.58 12.22
N HIS A 64 6.47 1.26 12.43
CA HIS A 64 5.55 0.62 13.37
C HIS A 64 5.92 0.87 14.85
N GLU A 65 7.15 1.32 15.13
CA GLU A 65 7.56 1.74 16.47
C GLU A 65 7.20 3.22 16.75
N VAL A 66 6.50 3.89 15.84
CA VAL A 66 5.95 5.23 16.11
C VAL A 66 4.84 5.08 17.17
N PRO A 67 4.94 5.79 18.31
CA PRO A 67 4.03 5.58 19.44
C PRO A 67 2.53 5.85 19.21
N TYR A 68 2.16 6.60 18.17
CA TYR A 68 0.77 6.98 17.92
C TYR A 68 0.49 7.04 16.42
N ASP A 69 -0.69 6.56 16.02
CA ASP A 69 -1.24 6.64 14.68
C ASP A 69 -2.26 7.79 14.52
N GLU A 70 -2.73 8.01 13.28
CA GLU A 70 -3.78 8.98 12.98
C GLU A 70 -5.09 8.63 13.71
N GLY A 71 -5.58 9.56 14.53
CA GLY A 71 -6.86 9.40 15.24
C GLY A 71 -6.76 8.77 16.62
N ASP A 72 -5.58 8.31 17.04
CA ASP A 72 -5.35 7.78 18.39
C ASP A 72 -5.68 8.82 19.45
N ILE A 73 -6.27 8.39 20.57
CA ILE A 73 -6.63 9.27 21.69
C ILE A 73 -5.89 8.81 22.94
N ASP A 74 -5.13 9.70 23.56
CA ASP A 74 -4.44 9.41 24.82
C ASP A 74 -4.37 10.63 25.76
N LEU A 75 -3.96 10.39 27.01
CA LEU A 75 -3.89 11.33 28.12
C LEU A 75 -2.48 11.86 28.34
N PHE A 76 -2.28 13.12 27.98
CA PHE A 76 -1.00 13.80 28.08
C PHE A 76 -0.93 14.73 29.29
N ARG A 77 0.26 14.85 29.87
CA ARG A 77 0.52 15.78 30.98
C ARG A 77 0.51 17.21 30.48
N SER A 78 0.09 18.14 31.33
CA SER A 78 0.07 19.59 30.99
C SER A 78 1.40 20.15 30.46
N GLN A 79 2.53 19.53 30.81
CA GLN A 79 3.87 19.95 30.38
C GLN A 79 4.22 19.49 28.96
N GLN A 80 3.63 18.39 28.50
CA GLN A 80 3.79 17.86 27.14
C GLN A 80 2.91 18.66 26.15
N LEU A 81 1.92 19.39 26.65
CA LEU A 81 0.96 20.12 25.84
C LEU A 81 1.35 21.58 25.68
N LYS A 82 1.56 22.01 24.43
CA LYS A 82 1.92 23.38 24.07
C LYS A 82 0.91 23.93 23.07
N ARG A 83 0.66 25.24 23.12
CA ARG A 83 -0.14 25.91 22.09
C ARG A 83 0.57 25.79 20.75
N ARG A 84 -0.18 25.47 19.70
CA ARG A 84 0.33 25.48 18.33
C ARG A 84 0.57 26.93 17.87
N PRO A 85 1.79 27.31 17.46
CA PRO A 85 2.04 28.57 16.76
C PRO A 85 1.30 28.59 15.41
N GLN A 86 0.78 29.74 15.00
CA GLN A 86 0.05 29.87 13.72
C GLN A 86 0.89 29.52 12.49
N GLN A 87 2.22 29.60 12.60
CA GLN A 87 3.17 29.34 11.52
C GLN A 87 3.34 27.84 11.19
N ILE A 88 2.94 26.94 12.10
CA ILE A 88 3.03 25.50 11.85
C ILE A 88 1.93 25.11 10.87
N GLN A 89 2.33 24.67 9.68
CA GLN A 89 1.41 24.11 8.69
C GLN A 89 0.80 22.82 9.22
N ILE A 90 -0.49 22.64 8.94
CA ILE A 90 -1.24 21.45 9.30
C ILE A 90 -1.21 20.56 8.07
N GLU A 91 -0.48 19.46 8.18
CA GLU A 91 -0.41 18.42 7.16
C GLU A 91 -1.20 17.20 7.64
N PRO A 92 -1.92 16.49 6.76
CA PRO A 92 -2.48 15.18 7.09
C PRO A 92 -1.40 14.22 7.62
N TYR A 93 -1.77 13.24 8.44
CA TYR A 93 -0.82 12.36 9.13
C TYR A 93 0.24 11.77 8.19
N LEU A 94 -0.18 11.08 7.13
CA LEU A 94 0.75 10.49 6.15
C LEU A 94 1.68 11.51 5.48
N ASP A 95 1.17 12.71 5.20
CA ASP A 95 1.95 13.80 4.61
C ASP A 95 3.01 14.29 5.58
N SER A 96 2.62 14.43 6.84
CA SER A 96 3.51 14.92 7.89
C SER A 96 4.65 13.94 8.19
N VAL A 97 4.38 12.64 8.14
CA VAL A 97 5.40 11.56 8.20
C VAL A 97 6.35 11.67 7.00
N LEU A 98 5.80 11.77 5.78
CA LEU A 98 6.59 11.93 4.55
C LEU A 98 7.48 13.18 4.59
N THR A 99 6.94 14.29 5.08
CA THR A 99 7.66 15.55 5.20
C THR A 99 8.82 15.40 6.17
N ASP A 100 8.62 14.78 7.33
CA ASP A 100 9.70 14.63 8.31
C ASP A 100 10.81 13.66 7.84
N LEU A 101 10.43 12.54 7.20
CA LEU A 101 11.39 11.64 6.54
C LEU A 101 12.23 12.36 5.48
N LYS A 102 11.61 13.20 4.63
CA LYS A 102 12.34 14.01 3.64
C LYS A 102 13.28 15.01 4.29
N ARG A 103 12.86 15.67 5.38
CA ARG A 103 13.75 16.58 6.13
C ARG A 103 14.95 15.82 6.70
N ARG A 104 14.75 14.61 7.25
CA ARG A 104 15.84 13.77 7.74
C ARG A 104 16.79 13.37 6.60
N TYR A 105 16.27 12.93 5.46
CA TYR A 105 17.07 12.61 4.28
C TYR A 105 17.94 13.79 3.84
N ILE A 106 17.38 15.00 3.75
CA ILE A 106 18.14 16.21 3.39
C ILE A 106 19.23 16.52 4.43
N ARG A 107 18.94 16.37 5.73
CA ARG A 107 19.91 16.57 6.81
C ARG A 107 21.08 15.60 6.68
N LEU A 108 20.81 14.32 6.52
CA LEU A 108 21.83 13.27 6.38
C LEU A 108 22.63 13.40 5.09
N LYS A 109 21.98 13.74 3.97
CA LYS A 109 22.67 13.92 2.68
C LYS A 109 23.69 15.07 2.71
N ASN A 110 23.44 16.08 3.53
CA ASN A 110 24.35 17.21 3.71
C ASN A 110 25.45 16.93 4.74
N ASP A 111 25.38 15.80 5.46
CA ASP A 111 26.42 15.34 6.37
C ASP A 111 27.37 14.39 5.63
N VAL A 112 28.65 14.76 5.57
CA VAL A 112 29.71 14.00 4.87
C VAL A 112 29.96 12.64 5.51
N SER A 113 29.50 12.43 6.75
CA SER A 113 29.71 11.21 7.54
C SER A 113 28.49 10.28 7.61
N ALA A 114 27.38 10.63 6.94
CA ALA A 114 26.15 9.85 7.02
C ALA A 114 26.30 8.43 6.41
N PRO A 115 25.75 7.39 7.06
CA PRO A 115 25.73 6.04 6.50
C PRO A 115 24.95 5.98 5.18
N SER A 116 25.57 5.44 4.13
CA SER A 116 24.93 5.27 2.80
C SER A 116 23.65 4.43 2.89
N ALA A 117 23.62 3.43 3.78
CA ALA A 117 22.51 2.50 3.91
C ALA A 117 21.26 3.14 4.56
N GLU A 118 21.40 4.03 5.55
CA GLU A 118 20.27 4.81 6.09
C GLU A 118 19.67 5.75 5.03
N LEU A 119 20.51 6.37 4.19
CA LEU A 119 20.04 7.20 3.07
C LEU A 119 19.26 6.40 2.02
N GLU A 120 19.75 5.20 1.68
CA GLU A 120 19.06 4.28 0.77
C GLU A 120 17.71 3.81 1.35
N ALA A 121 17.69 3.44 2.62
CA ALA A 121 16.46 3.05 3.33
C ALA A 121 15.44 4.19 3.33
N LEU A 122 15.86 5.42 3.67
CA LEU A 122 15.01 6.61 3.62
C LEU A 122 14.45 6.85 2.22
N GLU A 123 15.28 6.72 1.17
CA GLU A 123 14.84 6.92 -0.20
C GLU A 123 13.77 5.89 -0.62
N VAL A 124 13.96 4.61 -0.26
CA VAL A 124 13.00 3.54 -0.52
C VAL A 124 11.69 3.81 0.21
N TYR A 125 11.73 4.18 1.49
CA TYR A 125 10.54 4.47 2.28
C TYR A 125 9.78 5.70 1.77
N ILE A 126 10.49 6.80 1.46
CA ILE A 126 9.88 8.01 0.90
C ILE A 126 9.20 7.70 -0.43
N LYS A 127 9.85 6.93 -1.33
CA LYS A 127 9.25 6.54 -2.62
C LYS A 127 8.01 5.68 -2.41
N THR A 128 8.08 4.71 -1.50
CA THR A 128 6.97 3.80 -1.17
C THR A 128 5.76 4.57 -0.65
N LEU A 129 5.94 5.38 0.39
CA LEU A 129 4.87 6.19 0.99
C LEU A 129 4.31 7.25 0.01
N THR A 130 5.16 7.85 -0.85
CA THR A 130 4.70 8.79 -1.88
C THR A 130 3.86 8.09 -2.95
N SER A 131 4.22 6.87 -3.34
CA SER A 131 3.43 6.04 -4.25
C SER A 131 2.09 5.66 -3.64
N GLN A 132 2.08 5.25 -2.36
CA GLN A 132 0.87 4.96 -1.60
C GLN A 132 -0.06 6.18 -1.52
N LYS A 133 0.45 7.36 -1.18
CA LYS A 133 -0.35 8.60 -1.17
C LYS A 133 -1.07 8.82 -2.49
N ARG A 134 -0.33 8.74 -3.61
CA ARG A 134 -0.90 8.91 -4.95
C ARG A 134 -1.97 7.87 -5.28
N ARG A 135 -1.83 6.65 -4.78
CA ARG A 135 -2.84 5.60 -4.92
C ARG A 135 -4.05 5.90 -4.04
N THR A 136 -3.87 6.15 -2.74
CA THR A 136 -4.95 6.47 -1.81
C THR A 136 -5.72 7.73 -2.19
N GLU A 137 -5.09 8.75 -2.77
CA GLU A 137 -5.80 9.93 -3.32
C GLU A 137 -6.63 9.58 -4.57
N ARG A 138 -6.18 8.61 -5.38
CA ARG A 138 -6.97 8.05 -6.49
C ARG A 138 -8.13 7.17 -5.97
N THR A 139 -7.94 6.45 -4.87
CA THR A 139 -8.95 5.55 -4.29
C THR A 139 -9.92 6.24 -3.31
N LYS A 140 -9.54 7.33 -2.63
CA LYS A 140 -10.42 8.14 -1.75
C LYS A 140 -11.46 8.95 -2.53
N GLY A 141 -11.32 9.06 -3.84
CA GLY A 141 -12.44 9.44 -4.70
C GLY A 141 -13.49 8.35 -4.89
N HIS A 142 -13.25 7.12 -4.39
CA HIS A 142 -13.94 5.90 -4.83
C HIS A 142 -14.16 4.84 -3.75
N ASN A 143 -14.22 5.14 -2.45
CA ASN A 143 -14.64 4.12 -1.47
C ASN A 143 -15.29 4.70 -0.20
N ALA A 144 -16.61 4.54 -0.10
CA ALA A 144 -17.29 4.23 1.14
C ALA A 144 -18.02 2.90 0.92
N GLY A 145 -17.78 1.93 1.80
CA GLY A 145 -18.11 0.53 1.55
C GLY A 145 -19.60 0.24 1.39
N ASN A 146 -19.87 -0.67 0.46
CA ASN A 146 -20.94 -1.66 0.48
C ASN A 146 -20.52 -2.78 -0.48
N ASP A 147 -21.24 -3.89 -0.53
CA ASP A 147 -21.20 -4.85 -1.65
C ASP A 147 -21.58 -4.13 -2.97
N GLU A 148 -20.70 -3.28 -3.46
CA GLU A 148 -20.95 -2.37 -4.57
C GLU A 148 -20.70 -3.08 -5.89
N ALA A 149 -21.60 -2.81 -6.83
CA ALA A 149 -21.45 -3.20 -8.21
C ALA A 149 -20.04 -2.84 -8.71
N PRO A 150 -19.42 -3.70 -9.54
CA PRO A 150 -18.06 -3.47 -10.01
C PRO A 150 -17.91 -2.07 -10.60
N PHE A 151 -16.98 -1.30 -10.04
CA PHE A 151 -16.62 0.01 -10.55
C PHE A 151 -15.60 -0.18 -11.66
N TYR A 152 -16.00 0.09 -12.90
CA TYR A 152 -15.18 -0.14 -14.09
C TYR A 152 -14.45 1.13 -14.52
N ASN A 153 -13.17 1.00 -14.84
CA ASN A 153 -12.43 1.97 -15.64
C ASN A 153 -12.67 1.68 -17.12
N GLU A 154 -12.98 2.73 -17.88
CA GLU A 154 -13.24 2.66 -19.32
C GLU A 154 -11.98 2.94 -20.14
N TYR A 155 -11.75 2.11 -21.16
CA TYR A 155 -10.66 2.21 -22.11
C TYR A 155 -11.15 1.99 -23.53
N THR A 156 -10.43 2.55 -24.51
CA THR A 156 -10.64 2.28 -25.93
C THR A 156 -9.53 1.39 -26.48
N PHE A 157 -9.90 0.38 -27.25
CA PHE A 157 -8.98 -0.56 -27.88
C PHE A 157 -8.36 0.03 -29.15
N HIS A 158 -7.03 -0.08 -29.28
CA HIS A 158 -6.27 0.41 -30.42
C HIS A 158 -5.17 -0.54 -30.84
N PHE A 159 -4.80 -0.51 -32.11
CA PHE A 159 -3.55 -1.08 -32.62
C PHE A 159 -2.57 0.03 -33.01
N ARG A 160 -1.45 0.16 -32.28
CA ARG A 160 -0.43 1.20 -32.49
C ARG A 160 0.98 0.61 -32.41
N ASP A 161 1.86 1.06 -33.29
CA ASP A 161 3.27 0.65 -33.31
C ASP A 161 3.49 -0.87 -33.24
N ASN A 162 2.64 -1.63 -33.95
CA ASN A 162 2.61 -3.09 -33.98
C ASN A 162 2.24 -3.77 -32.64
N HIS A 163 1.59 -3.06 -31.74
CA HIS A 163 1.09 -3.56 -30.45
C HIS A 163 -0.38 -3.22 -30.25
N TYR A 164 -1.10 -4.07 -29.53
CA TYR A 164 -2.46 -3.80 -29.08
C TYR A 164 -2.42 -3.05 -27.74
N VAL A 165 -3.15 -1.94 -27.65
CA VAL A 165 -3.16 -1.06 -26.48
C VAL A 165 -4.58 -0.66 -26.10
N LEU A 166 -4.79 -0.43 -24.81
CA LEU A 166 -5.99 0.18 -24.24
C LEU A 166 -5.67 1.60 -23.82
N VAL A 167 -6.44 2.58 -24.28
CA VAL A 167 -6.21 4.00 -23.98
C VAL A 167 -7.34 4.52 -23.10
N ASP A 168 -7.01 5.14 -21.98
CA ASP A 168 -8.01 5.72 -21.08
C ASP A 168 -8.49 7.12 -21.55
N SER A 169 -9.49 7.66 -20.87
CA SER A 169 -10.01 9.01 -21.14
C SER A 169 -8.99 10.15 -21.00
N LYS A 170 -7.85 9.92 -20.33
CA LYS A 170 -6.76 10.89 -20.13
C LYS A 170 -5.64 10.72 -21.16
N GLY A 171 -5.72 9.71 -22.02
CA GLY A 171 -4.70 9.37 -23.01
C GLY A 171 -3.57 8.50 -22.46
N GLU A 172 -3.68 7.99 -21.23
CA GLU A 172 -2.74 7.00 -20.70
C GLU A 172 -2.97 5.66 -21.40
N SER A 173 -1.89 5.01 -21.83
CA SER A 173 -1.93 3.76 -22.59
C SER A 173 -1.52 2.57 -21.72
N LEU A 174 -2.31 1.51 -21.79
CA LEU A 174 -2.05 0.20 -21.19
C LEU A 174 -1.80 -0.80 -22.31
N TYR A 175 -0.58 -1.30 -22.42
CA TYR A 175 -0.26 -2.34 -23.39
C TYR A 175 -0.91 -3.67 -23.01
N LEU A 176 -1.51 -4.33 -24.00
CA LEU A 176 -2.14 -5.63 -23.78
C LEU A 176 -1.08 -6.73 -23.78
N THR A 177 -0.92 -7.34 -22.61
CA THR A 177 -0.06 -8.51 -22.41
C THR A 177 -0.90 -9.67 -21.86
N PRO A 178 -0.58 -10.92 -22.23
CA PRO A 178 -1.19 -12.09 -21.62
C PRO A 178 -1.03 -12.04 -20.10
N SER A 179 -2.13 -11.88 -19.38
CA SER A 179 -2.11 -11.59 -17.95
C SER A 179 -3.37 -12.11 -17.26
N HIS A 180 -3.40 -12.01 -15.92
CA HIS A 180 -4.57 -12.38 -15.11
C HIS A 180 -5.67 -11.31 -15.10
N PHE A 181 -5.51 -10.22 -15.86
CA PHE A 181 -6.55 -9.23 -16.01
C PHE A 181 -7.76 -9.82 -16.73
N GLU A 182 -8.92 -9.61 -16.11
CA GLU A 182 -10.22 -9.86 -16.69
C GLU A 182 -10.74 -8.55 -17.31
N TYR A 183 -11.00 -8.60 -18.60
CA TYR A 183 -11.54 -7.48 -19.37
C TYR A 183 -13.02 -7.72 -19.59
N VAL A 184 -13.78 -6.64 -19.55
CA VAL A 184 -15.23 -6.65 -19.73
C VAL A 184 -15.57 -5.81 -20.96
N TRP A 185 -16.51 -6.28 -21.77
CA TRP A 185 -16.98 -5.55 -22.94
C TRP A 185 -18.47 -5.79 -23.18
N HIS A 186 -19.08 -4.92 -23.99
CA HIS A 186 -20.46 -5.09 -24.40
C HIS A 186 -20.56 -6.04 -25.60
N GLN A 187 -21.33 -7.10 -25.46
CA GLN A 187 -21.68 -8.01 -26.54
C GLN A 187 -23.20 -8.26 -26.53
N GLN A 188 -23.88 -7.94 -27.63
CA GLN A 188 -25.33 -8.14 -27.79
C GLN A 188 -26.16 -7.54 -26.63
N GLY A 189 -25.79 -6.33 -26.17
CA GLY A 189 -26.50 -5.63 -25.09
C GLY A 189 -26.24 -6.18 -23.69
N LYS A 190 -25.28 -7.11 -23.52
CA LYS A 190 -24.85 -7.62 -22.21
C LYS A 190 -23.37 -7.35 -21.99
N LEU A 191 -22.98 -7.14 -20.73
CA LEU A 191 -21.59 -7.16 -20.34
C LEU A 191 -21.13 -8.61 -20.28
N VAL A 192 -20.04 -8.90 -20.97
CA VAL A 192 -19.36 -10.19 -20.95
C VAL A 192 -17.91 -9.97 -20.56
N SER A 193 -17.30 -10.97 -19.93
CA SER A 193 -15.92 -10.91 -19.48
C SER A 193 -15.06 -11.99 -20.12
N GLY A 194 -13.76 -11.73 -20.18
CA GLY A 194 -12.75 -12.65 -20.69
C GLY A 194 -11.34 -12.13 -20.49
N ARG A 195 -10.35 -12.90 -20.92
CA ARG A 195 -8.92 -12.61 -20.74
C ARG A 195 -8.25 -12.41 -22.08
N TYR A 196 -7.22 -11.56 -22.10
CA TYR A 196 -6.42 -11.37 -23.29
C TYR A 196 -5.47 -12.56 -23.50
N GLU A 197 -5.56 -13.22 -24.65
CA GLU A 197 -4.72 -14.38 -25.02
C GLU A 197 -3.57 -13.98 -25.96
N GLY A 198 -3.49 -12.73 -26.40
CA GLY A 198 -2.50 -12.27 -27.38
C GLY A 198 -3.12 -11.95 -28.74
N ASP A 199 -2.34 -11.29 -29.59
CA ASP A 199 -2.70 -10.95 -30.98
C ASP A 199 -4.07 -10.27 -31.15
N GLY A 200 -4.51 -9.46 -30.18
CA GLY A 200 -5.79 -8.75 -30.23
C GLY A 200 -6.99 -9.63 -29.84
N VAL A 201 -6.76 -10.85 -29.37
CA VAL A 201 -7.80 -11.84 -29.06
C VAL A 201 -8.08 -11.88 -27.56
N PHE A 202 -9.37 -11.81 -27.22
CA PHE A 202 -9.90 -12.03 -25.88
C PHE A 202 -10.68 -13.34 -25.84
N VAL A 203 -10.50 -14.14 -24.79
CA VAL A 203 -11.14 -15.44 -24.61
C VAL A 203 -12.00 -15.42 -23.37
N ARG A 204 -13.26 -15.79 -23.54
CA ARG A 204 -14.21 -15.97 -22.43
C ARG A 204 -13.99 -17.31 -21.74
N ASP A 205 -14.45 -17.47 -20.51
CA ASP A 205 -14.34 -18.73 -19.75
C ASP A 205 -14.98 -19.94 -20.46
N ASN A 206 -15.95 -19.71 -21.36
CA ASN A 206 -16.56 -20.75 -22.17
C ASN A 206 -15.79 -21.07 -23.47
N GLY A 207 -14.57 -20.54 -23.63
CA GLY A 207 -13.70 -20.72 -24.80
C GLY A 207 -14.06 -19.87 -26.01
N VAL A 208 -15.11 -19.02 -25.93
CA VAL A 208 -15.48 -18.15 -27.04
C VAL A 208 -14.46 -17.03 -27.20
N ARG A 209 -13.92 -16.91 -28.40
CA ARG A 209 -12.98 -15.86 -28.80
C ARG A 209 -13.71 -14.60 -29.27
N TYR A 210 -13.15 -13.46 -28.91
CA TYR A 210 -13.61 -12.12 -29.27
C TYR A 210 -12.42 -11.29 -29.73
N ILE A 211 -12.55 -10.66 -30.89
CA ILE A 211 -11.56 -9.72 -31.43
C ILE A 211 -12.26 -8.37 -31.49
N PRO A 212 -11.90 -7.39 -30.66
CA PRO A 212 -12.50 -6.07 -30.69
C PRO A 212 -12.13 -5.34 -31.98
N GLU A 213 -13.05 -4.52 -32.49
CA GLU A 213 -12.76 -3.55 -33.55
C GLU A 213 -11.99 -2.35 -32.98
N GLU A 214 -11.27 -1.61 -33.83
CA GLU A 214 -10.61 -0.36 -33.44
C GLU A 214 -11.60 0.61 -32.79
N ASN A 215 -11.21 1.22 -31.67
CA ASN A 215 -12.04 2.06 -30.79
C ASN A 215 -13.13 1.33 -29.99
N SER A 216 -13.13 0.00 -29.95
CA SER A 216 -14.05 -0.75 -29.08
C SER A 216 -13.82 -0.37 -27.62
N VAL A 217 -14.92 -0.19 -26.89
CA VAL A 217 -14.88 0.09 -25.44
C VAL A 217 -14.61 -1.19 -24.67
N MET A 218 -13.57 -1.14 -23.85
CA MET A 218 -13.16 -2.20 -22.93
C MET A 218 -13.18 -1.66 -21.51
N LEU A 219 -13.62 -2.48 -20.58
CA LEU A 219 -13.80 -2.13 -19.18
C LEU A 219 -12.88 -3.00 -18.33
N ILE A 220 -12.22 -2.41 -17.34
CA ILE A 220 -11.42 -3.14 -16.35
C ILE A 220 -11.94 -2.78 -14.96
N ASP A 221 -12.32 -3.79 -14.19
CA ASP A 221 -12.75 -3.60 -12.80
C ASP A 221 -11.62 -2.97 -11.99
N GLN A 222 -11.89 -1.85 -11.32
CA GLN A 222 -10.91 -1.09 -10.57
C GLN A 222 -10.23 -1.92 -9.48
N LYS A 223 -10.91 -2.94 -8.93
CA LYS A 223 -10.31 -3.84 -7.93
C LYS A 223 -9.11 -4.62 -8.47
N GLN A 224 -9.00 -4.77 -9.79
CA GLN A 224 -7.85 -5.42 -10.42
C GLN A 224 -6.59 -4.54 -10.41
N PHE A 225 -6.68 -3.28 -9.98
CA PHE A 225 -5.51 -2.45 -9.71
C PHE A 225 -5.11 -2.47 -8.22
N ASP A 226 -5.83 -3.21 -7.38
CA ASP A 226 -5.42 -3.48 -6.01
C ASP A 226 -4.26 -4.50 -5.99
N PRO A 227 -3.08 -4.15 -5.44
CA PRO A 227 -1.91 -5.01 -5.45
C PRO A 227 -2.13 -6.38 -4.81
N TYR A 228 -2.95 -6.44 -3.76
CA TYR A 228 -3.19 -7.67 -3.01
C TYR A 228 -4.23 -8.56 -3.69
N TYR A 229 -5.28 -7.95 -4.24
CA TYR A 229 -6.26 -8.65 -5.08
C TYR A 229 -5.56 -9.35 -6.24
N ILE A 230 -4.69 -8.64 -6.96
CA ILE A 230 -3.93 -9.22 -8.08
C ILE A 230 -2.99 -10.32 -7.60
N LEU A 231 -2.25 -10.10 -6.52
CA LEU A 231 -1.38 -11.15 -5.97
C LEU A 231 -2.17 -12.45 -5.72
N ARG A 232 -3.34 -12.35 -5.09
CA ARG A 232 -4.16 -13.55 -4.80
C ARG A 232 -4.69 -14.24 -6.07
N LYS A 233 -4.94 -13.48 -7.14
CA LYS A 233 -5.39 -14.01 -8.43
C LYS A 233 -4.27 -14.59 -9.27
N GLU A 234 -3.06 -14.08 -9.07
CA GLU A 234 -1.84 -14.52 -9.73
C GLU A 234 -1.32 -15.84 -9.18
N LEU A 235 -1.44 -16.05 -7.86
CA LEU A 235 -0.95 -17.27 -7.23
C LEU A 235 -1.70 -18.51 -7.73
N ASP A 236 -0.93 -19.56 -8.02
CA ASP A 236 -1.48 -20.90 -8.23
C ASP A 236 -2.34 -21.31 -7.02
N PRO A 237 -3.47 -22.02 -7.21
CA PRO A 237 -4.34 -22.40 -6.11
C PRO A 237 -3.63 -23.12 -4.95
N VAL A 238 -2.62 -23.94 -5.24
CA VAL A 238 -1.84 -24.64 -4.21
C VAL A 238 -0.92 -23.67 -3.46
N ALA A 239 -0.28 -22.74 -4.17
CA ALA A 239 0.53 -21.69 -3.56
C ALA A 239 -0.32 -20.75 -2.71
N LEU A 240 -1.53 -20.39 -3.17
CA LEU A 240 -2.49 -19.57 -2.42
C LEU A 240 -2.94 -20.26 -1.13
N GLN A 241 -3.35 -21.53 -1.20
CA GLN A 241 -3.71 -22.31 -0.02
C GLN A 241 -2.54 -22.41 0.97
N GLY A 242 -1.34 -22.63 0.45
CA GLY A 242 -0.12 -22.65 1.24
C GLY A 242 0.18 -21.34 1.94
N PHE A 243 0.04 -20.23 1.23
CA PHE A 243 0.15 -18.88 1.78
C PHE A 243 -0.90 -18.64 2.88
N GLU A 244 -2.17 -18.99 2.64
CA GLU A 244 -3.27 -18.86 3.61
C GLU A 244 -3.05 -19.70 4.88
N TYR A 245 -2.56 -20.94 4.72
CA TYR A 245 -2.18 -21.79 5.85
C TYR A 245 -1.09 -21.15 6.72
N ASN A 246 -0.08 -20.53 6.10
CA ASN A 246 0.98 -19.85 6.85
C ASN A 246 0.48 -18.58 7.53
N LEU A 247 -0.44 -17.81 6.92
CA LEU A 247 -1.10 -16.69 7.61
C LEU A 247 -1.76 -17.19 8.90
N GLN A 248 -2.52 -18.28 8.82
CA GLN A 248 -3.18 -18.88 9.97
C GLN A 248 -2.18 -19.39 11.03
N LEU A 249 -1.04 -19.98 10.61
CA LEU A 249 0.03 -20.42 11.52
C LEU A 249 0.68 -19.27 12.31
N HIS A 250 0.57 -18.05 11.78
CA HIS A 250 1.06 -16.82 12.38
C HIS A 250 -0.07 -15.97 12.99
N ASP A 251 -1.26 -16.56 13.20
CA ASP A 251 -2.42 -15.90 13.81
C ASP A 251 -2.82 -14.60 13.11
N VAL A 252 -2.66 -14.55 11.78
CA VAL A 252 -3.09 -13.44 10.92
C VAL A 252 -3.97 -13.94 9.79
N SER A 253 -4.74 -13.05 9.18
CA SER A 253 -5.66 -13.32 8.07
C SER A 253 -5.56 -12.23 6.99
N HIS A 254 -6.26 -12.42 5.88
CA HIS A 254 -6.36 -11.39 4.83
C HIS A 254 -6.86 -10.03 5.33
N ARG A 255 -7.65 -10.01 6.40
CA ARG A 255 -8.24 -8.78 6.96
C ARG A 255 -7.22 -7.94 7.73
N ASP A 256 -6.15 -8.58 8.18
CA ASP A 256 -5.08 -7.98 8.96
C ASP A 256 -3.99 -7.38 8.05
N LEU A 257 -4.18 -7.46 6.72
CA LEU A 257 -3.27 -6.85 5.75
C LEU A 257 -3.38 -5.33 5.84
N ILE A 258 -2.28 -4.69 6.24
CA ILE A 258 -2.15 -3.24 6.26
C ILE A 258 -1.38 -2.70 5.04
N HIS A 259 -0.55 -3.54 4.42
CA HIS A 259 0.28 -3.13 3.29
C HIS A 259 0.57 -4.28 2.33
N CYS A 260 0.49 -4.00 1.03
CA CYS A 260 0.97 -4.89 -0.02
C CYS A 260 1.65 -4.08 -1.14
N TYR A 261 2.94 -4.31 -1.31
CA TYR A 261 3.69 -3.90 -2.49
C TYR A 261 3.80 -5.10 -3.44
N ASN A 262 3.22 -4.95 -4.64
CA ASN A 262 3.28 -5.95 -5.71
C ASN A 262 4.14 -5.41 -6.86
N SER A 263 5.39 -5.87 -6.96
CA SER A 263 6.31 -5.50 -8.03
C SER A 263 5.97 -6.15 -9.36
N LEU A 264 5.24 -7.28 -9.40
CA LEU A 264 4.77 -7.84 -10.67
C LEU A 264 3.78 -6.89 -11.33
N LEU A 265 2.82 -6.36 -10.58
CA LEU A 265 1.85 -5.41 -11.11
C LEU A 265 2.56 -4.19 -11.72
N GLU A 266 3.58 -3.66 -11.05
CA GLU A 266 4.39 -2.56 -11.60
C GLU A 266 5.16 -2.96 -12.86
N GLN A 267 5.69 -4.18 -12.91
CA GLN A 267 6.39 -4.68 -14.10
C GLN A 267 5.42 -4.89 -15.27
N LEU A 268 4.22 -5.43 -15.03
CA LEU A 268 3.19 -5.62 -16.06
C LEU A 268 2.68 -4.30 -16.64
N LEU A 269 2.60 -3.25 -15.82
CA LEU A 269 2.12 -1.94 -16.26
C LEU A 269 3.20 -1.12 -16.99
N ASN A 270 4.48 -1.32 -16.67
CA ASN A 270 5.55 -0.40 -17.09
C ASN A 270 6.62 -1.03 -18.00
N ARG A 271 6.70 -2.36 -18.13
CA ARG A 271 7.73 -3.01 -18.95
C ARG A 271 7.17 -3.52 -20.26
N GLU A 272 7.62 -2.91 -21.34
CA GLU A 272 7.32 -3.32 -22.71
C GLU A 272 8.15 -4.56 -23.09
N ASN A 273 7.52 -5.56 -23.71
CA ASN A 273 8.17 -6.70 -24.38
C ASN A 273 9.00 -7.68 -23.52
N GLU A 274 8.91 -7.62 -22.18
CA GLU A 274 9.47 -8.66 -21.32
C GLU A 274 8.49 -9.85 -21.20
N THR A 275 9.00 -11.08 -21.35
CA THR A 275 8.22 -12.31 -21.14
C THR A 275 8.62 -13.05 -19.87
N SER A 276 9.65 -12.58 -19.16
CA SER A 276 10.15 -13.17 -17.92
C SER A 276 10.20 -12.12 -16.83
N PHE A 277 9.44 -12.35 -15.76
CA PHE A 277 9.34 -11.44 -14.63
C PHE A 277 9.87 -12.12 -13.39
N GLN A 278 10.61 -11.37 -12.58
CA GLN A 278 11.03 -11.82 -11.28
C GLN A 278 11.09 -10.64 -10.34
N GLY A 279 10.90 -10.90 -9.06
CA GLY A 279 10.88 -9.83 -8.09
C GLY A 279 10.54 -10.31 -6.70
N VAL A 280 10.33 -9.31 -5.85
CA VAL A 280 9.91 -9.51 -4.48
C VAL A 280 8.71 -8.61 -4.23
N ASN A 281 7.67 -9.20 -3.67
CA ASN A 281 6.52 -8.51 -3.14
C ASN A 281 6.68 -8.42 -1.62
N PHE A 282 6.26 -7.31 -1.03
CA PHE A 282 6.32 -7.09 0.41
C PHE A 282 4.91 -6.95 0.94
N LEU A 283 4.53 -7.81 1.90
CA LEU A 283 3.26 -7.73 2.57
C LEU A 283 3.49 -7.55 4.06
N THR A 284 2.65 -6.72 4.67
CA THR A 284 2.66 -6.53 6.11
C THR A 284 1.26 -6.82 6.64
N PHE A 285 1.20 -7.78 7.56
CA PHE A 285 0.00 -8.08 8.33
C PHE A 285 0.20 -7.60 9.76
N GLN A 286 -0.84 -7.03 10.35
CA GLN A 286 -0.80 -6.52 11.71
C GLN A 286 -2.12 -6.83 12.41
N THR A 287 -2.00 -7.40 13.60
CA THR A 287 -3.08 -7.51 14.59
C THR A 287 -2.74 -6.58 15.75
N ASP A 288 -3.62 -6.51 16.75
CA ASP A 288 -3.37 -5.78 18.00
C ASP A 288 -2.18 -6.38 18.79
N GLU A 289 -1.81 -7.64 18.54
CA GLU A 289 -0.84 -8.38 19.34
C GLU A 289 0.56 -8.48 18.71
N HIS A 290 0.65 -8.50 17.38
CA HIS A 290 1.92 -8.65 16.64
C HIS A 290 1.77 -8.28 15.17
N PHE A 291 2.92 -8.08 14.51
CA PHE A 291 3.01 -7.95 13.06
C PHE A 291 3.77 -9.12 12.41
N VAL A 292 3.43 -9.39 11.15
CA VAL A 292 4.04 -10.41 10.31
C VAL A 292 4.43 -9.77 8.99
N LEU A 293 5.74 -9.73 8.72
CA LEU A 293 6.27 -9.36 7.43
C LEU A 293 6.34 -10.59 6.53
N VAL A 294 5.81 -10.48 5.31
CA VAL A 294 5.92 -11.52 4.29
C VAL A 294 6.68 -10.98 3.10
N GLN A 295 7.80 -11.63 2.78
CA GLN A 295 8.50 -11.44 1.52
C GLN A 295 8.09 -12.54 0.55
N HIS A 296 7.43 -12.16 -0.53
CA HIS A 296 7.04 -13.11 -1.58
C HIS A 296 7.97 -12.93 -2.78
N HIS A 297 8.91 -13.85 -2.95
CA HIS A 297 9.76 -13.92 -4.13
C HIS A 297 9.04 -14.70 -5.22
N PHE A 298 8.94 -14.11 -6.41
CA PHE A 298 8.28 -14.74 -7.54
C PHE A 298 9.19 -14.80 -8.76
N LYS A 299 8.93 -15.79 -9.61
CA LYS A 299 9.38 -15.83 -11.00
C LYS A 299 8.25 -16.30 -11.90
N ARG A 300 8.04 -15.60 -13.01
CA ARG A 300 7.01 -15.86 -14.03
C ARG A 300 7.65 -15.86 -15.41
N ASN A 301 7.23 -16.78 -16.26
CA ASN A 301 7.47 -16.74 -17.70
C ASN A 301 6.09 -16.69 -18.37
N LEU A 302 5.79 -15.62 -19.12
CA LEU A 302 4.52 -15.39 -19.81
C LEU A 302 4.47 -16.00 -21.22
N THR A 303 5.40 -16.87 -21.58
CA THR A 303 5.35 -17.59 -22.87
C THR A 303 4.29 -18.70 -22.81
N PHE A 304 3.37 -18.72 -23.78
CA PHE A 304 2.28 -19.69 -23.94
C PHE A 304 2.72 -21.15 -24.18
N GLU A 305 4.02 -21.45 -24.14
CA GLU A 305 4.48 -22.83 -24.18
C GLU A 305 4.16 -23.50 -22.83
N SER A 306 3.15 -24.37 -22.86
CA SER A 306 2.70 -25.15 -21.71
C SER A 306 3.86 -25.82 -20.96
N GLY A 307 3.90 -25.65 -19.64
CA GLY A 307 4.86 -26.34 -18.77
C GLY A 307 6.00 -25.50 -18.19
N GLN A 308 5.98 -24.17 -18.34
CA GLN A 308 6.99 -23.34 -17.70
C GLN A 308 6.80 -23.31 -16.17
N PRO A 309 7.88 -23.42 -15.38
CA PRO A 309 7.81 -23.44 -13.93
C PRO A 309 7.45 -22.06 -13.38
N VAL A 310 6.33 -22.00 -12.66
CA VAL A 310 5.99 -20.87 -11.78
C VAL A 310 6.64 -21.13 -10.43
N TYR A 311 7.30 -20.10 -9.90
CA TYR A 311 8.04 -20.17 -8.66
C TYR A 311 7.53 -19.13 -7.69
N ASP A 312 7.16 -19.57 -6.49
CA ASP A 312 6.72 -18.75 -5.38
C ASP A 312 7.43 -19.16 -4.10
N ARG A 313 8.08 -18.20 -3.46
CA ARG A 313 8.69 -18.39 -2.14
C ARG A 313 8.19 -17.32 -1.20
N PHE A 314 7.54 -17.75 -0.13
CA PHE A 314 7.08 -16.89 0.94
C PHE A 314 8.01 -17.01 2.14
N GLU A 315 8.55 -15.89 2.59
CA GLU A 315 9.26 -15.79 3.86
C GLU A 315 8.42 -14.97 4.84
N PHE A 316 7.93 -15.62 5.88
CA PHE A 316 7.22 -14.99 7.00
C PHE A 316 8.23 -14.68 8.11
N THR A 317 8.20 -13.45 8.62
CA THR A 317 9.00 -13.04 9.78
C THR A 317 8.09 -12.30 10.75
N THR A 318 8.01 -12.79 11.98
CA THR A 318 7.30 -12.11 13.06
C THR A 318 8.21 -11.11 13.76
N ASP A 319 7.61 -10.15 14.46
CA ASP A 319 8.25 -9.27 15.45
C ASP A 319 9.12 -10.02 16.50
N LYS A 320 8.72 -11.23 16.89
CA LYS A 320 9.45 -12.12 17.81
C LYS A 320 10.60 -12.88 17.14
N GLY A 321 10.94 -12.58 15.89
CA GLY A 321 12.01 -13.24 15.14
C GLY A 321 11.70 -14.67 14.68
N LYS A 322 10.44 -15.14 14.80
CA LYS A 322 10.04 -16.44 14.24
C LYS A 322 9.99 -16.31 12.72
N ARG A 323 10.79 -17.14 12.04
CA ARG A 323 10.85 -17.18 10.57
C ARG A 323 10.27 -18.48 10.05
N THR A 324 9.46 -18.40 9.00
CA THR A 324 8.91 -19.57 8.30
C THR A 324 9.04 -19.34 6.80
N ILE A 325 9.55 -20.33 6.08
CA ILE A 325 9.78 -20.25 4.65
C ILE A 325 8.95 -21.34 3.99
N SER A 326 8.11 -20.95 3.04
CA SER A 326 7.34 -21.86 2.22
C SER A 326 7.70 -21.68 0.75
N LEU A 327 7.91 -22.80 0.05
CA LEU A 327 8.33 -22.83 -1.34
C LEU A 327 7.31 -23.61 -2.16
N TYR A 328 6.86 -23.01 -3.24
CA TYR A 328 5.97 -23.62 -4.22
C TYR A 328 6.59 -23.48 -5.61
N THR A 329 6.78 -24.62 -6.26
CA THR A 329 7.21 -24.67 -7.65
C THR A 329 6.23 -25.56 -8.38
N ASN A 330 5.52 -25.01 -9.35
CA ASN A 330 4.56 -25.77 -10.14
C ASN A 330 4.87 -25.62 -11.63
N ALA A 331 4.70 -26.68 -12.41
CA ALA A 331 4.71 -26.60 -13.87
C ALA A 331 3.26 -26.34 -14.30
N PHE A 332 2.95 -25.10 -14.71
CA PHE A 332 1.59 -24.76 -15.14
C PHE A 332 1.20 -25.65 -16.34
N ARG A 333 0.04 -26.30 -16.25
CA ARG A 333 -0.71 -26.75 -17.41
C ARG A 333 -1.81 -25.72 -17.63
N PHE A 334 -1.68 -24.93 -18.70
CA PHE A 334 -2.72 -24.02 -19.17
C PHE A 334 -4.00 -24.77 -19.53
#